data_AF-A0A090W4D0-F1
#
_entry.id   AF-A0A090W4D0-F1
#
_cell.length_a   1.000
_cell.length_b   1.000
_cell.length_c   1.000
_cell.angle_alpha   90.00
_cell.angle_beta   90.00
_cell.angle_gamma   90.00
#
_symmetry.space_group_name_H-M   'P 1'
#
loop_
_entity.id
_entity.type
_entity.pdbx_description
1 polymer ?
#
loop_
_entity_poly.entity_id
_entity_poly.type
_entity_poly.pdbx_seq_one_letter_code
_entity_poly.pdbx_strand_id
1 'polypeptide(L)' 'MYAAKFNRCDILKLLIANGAKLKVKSTKGMTAMKYAKLHKAVDAEKVLAEALAKKKK' A
#
# COMPACT_ATOMS: atom_id res chain seq x y z
N MET A 1 4.03 -1.44 -4.11
CA MET A 1 2.93 -2.02 -4.92
C MET A 1 2.95 -3.53 -4.87
N TYR A 2 4.09 -4.18 -5.11
CA TYR A 2 4.22 -5.64 -5.01
C TYR A 2 3.85 -6.19 -3.62
N ALA A 3 4.34 -5.58 -2.54
CA ALA A 3 3.94 -5.99 -1.18
C ALA A 3 2.40 -5.95 -0.97
N ALA A 4 1.71 -4.97 -1.56
CA ALA A 4 0.27 -4.84 -1.49
C ALA A 4 -0.46 -5.89 -2.36
N LYS A 5 0.08 -6.19 -3.56
CA LYS A 5 -0.41 -7.25 -4.45
C LYS A 5 -0.38 -8.63 -3.79
N PHE A 6 0.66 -8.93 -3.02
CA PHE A 6 0.87 -10.25 -2.40
C PHE A 6 0.39 -10.31 -0.93
N ASN A 7 -0.39 -9.33 -0.48
CA ASN A 7 -0.84 -9.20 0.91
C ASN A 7 0.29 -9.31 1.97
N ARG A 8 1.51 -8.86 1.63
CA ARG A 8 2.69 -8.92 2.51
C ARG A 8 2.67 -7.74 3.49
N CYS A 9 1.84 -7.84 4.52
CA CYS A 9 1.61 -6.76 5.48
C CYS A 9 2.88 -6.29 6.19
N ASP A 10 3.75 -7.21 6.61
CA ASP A 10 4.96 -6.84 7.37
C ASP A 10 5.95 -6.06 6.51
N ILE A 11 6.17 -6.53 5.27
CA ILE A 11 6.99 -5.81 4.29
C ILE A 11 6.34 -4.46 3.95
N LEU A 12 5.02 -4.41 3.83
CA LEU A 12 4.31 -3.17 3.54
C LEU A 12 4.47 -2.14 4.67
N LYS A 13 4.32 -2.57 5.93
CA LYS A 13 4.56 -1.75 7.13
C LYS A 13 6.00 -1.27 7.19
N LEU A 14 6.98 -2.15 6.94
CA LEU A 14 8.40 -1.79 6.92
C LEU A 14 8.70 -0.73 5.84
N LEU A 15 8.17 -0.90 4.63
CA LEU A 15 8.30 0.07 3.55
C LEU A 15 7.68 1.42 3.92
N ILE A 16 6.49 1.40 4.53
CA ILE A 16 5.81 2.61 5.02
C ILE A 16 6.66 3.33 6.07
N ALA A 17 7.20 2.59 7.04
CA ALA A 17 8.07 3.12 8.09
C ALA A 17 9.34 3.75 7.49
N ASN A 18 9.89 3.16 6.42
CA ASN A 18 11.02 3.71 5.66
C ASN A 18 10.63 4.84 4.69
N GLY A 19 9.42 5.40 4.80
CA GLY A 19 9.01 6.58 4.04
C GLY A 19 8.43 6.27 2.65
N ALA A 20 7.98 5.04 2.38
CA ALA A 20 7.39 4.68 1.08
C ALA A 20 6.32 5.68 0.60
N LYS A 21 6.38 5.97 -0.69
CA LYS A 21 5.47 6.92 -1.35
C LYS A 21 4.17 6.21 -1.77
N LEU A 22 3.16 6.27 -0.91
CA LEU A 22 1.87 5.57 -1.10
C LEU A 22 0.98 6.16 -2.20
N LYS A 23 1.18 7.43 -2.55
CA LYS A 23 0.42 8.13 -3.61
C LYS A 23 0.98 7.91 -5.03
N VAL A 24 2.09 7.19 -5.17
CA VAL A 24 2.71 6.94 -6.47
C VAL A 24 1.82 6.03 -7.30
N LYS A 25 1.69 6.38 -8.58
CA LYS A 25 1.03 5.57 -9.59
C LYS A 25 2.10 4.76 -10.34
N SER A 26 1.77 3.52 -10.66
CA SER A 26 2.55 2.68 -11.56
C SER A 26 2.46 3.26 -12.99
N THR A 27 3.30 2.76 -13.89
CA THR A 27 3.21 3.04 -15.34
C THR A 27 1.81 2.75 -15.90
N LYS A 28 1.08 1.80 -15.30
CA LYS A 28 -0.31 1.48 -15.63
C LYS A 28 -1.36 2.39 -14.94
N GLY A 29 -0.96 3.49 -14.32
CA GLY A 29 -1.87 4.40 -13.59
C GLY A 29 -2.44 3.81 -12.29
N MET A 30 -1.93 2.68 -11.82
CA MET A 30 -2.42 1.98 -10.62
C MET A 30 -1.60 2.33 -9.37
N THR A 31 -2.28 2.58 -8.24
CA THR A 31 -1.64 2.79 -6.93
C THR A 31 -1.49 1.47 -6.17
N ALA A 32 -0.71 1.48 -5.09
CA ALA A 32 -0.58 0.30 -4.21
C ALA A 32 -1.95 -0.17 -3.67
N MET A 33 -2.86 0.75 -3.37
CA MET A 33 -4.22 0.44 -2.92
C MET A 33 -5.07 -0.22 -4.02
N LYS A 34 -4.96 0.24 -5.28
CA LYS A 34 -5.64 -0.42 -6.41
C LYS A 34 -5.16 -1.86 -6.61
N TYR A 35 -3.85 -2.08 -6.48
CA TYR A 35 -3.30 -3.44 -6.54
C TYR A 35 -3.80 -4.32 -5.38
N ALA A 36 -3.87 -3.78 -4.16
CA ALA A 36 -4.41 -4.53 -3.04
C ALA A 36 -5.86 -4.97 -3.29
N LYS A 37 -6.72 -4.04 -3.76
CA LYS A 37 -8.12 -4.31 -4.16
C LYS A 37 -8.24 -5.36 -5.25
N LEU A 38 -7.46 -5.21 -6.31
CA LEU A 38 -7.49 -6.14 -7.45
C LEU A 38 -7.17 -7.58 -7.01
N HIS A 39 -6.27 -7.73 -6.05
CA HIS A 39 -5.82 -9.03 -5.53
C HIS A 39 -6.54 -9.48 -4.26
N LYS A 40 -7.62 -8.80 -3.85
CA LYS A 40 -8.37 -9.07 -2.61
C LYS A 40 -7.49 -9.10 -1.36
N ALA A 41 -6.42 -8.30 -1.34
CA ALA A 41 -5.47 -8.18 -0.23
C ALA A 41 -6.03 -7.23 0.85
N VAL A 42 -7.02 -7.70 1.60
CA VAL A 42 -7.76 -6.90 2.59
C VAL A 42 -6.85 -6.32 3.68
N ASP A 43 -5.87 -7.09 4.15
CA ASP A 43 -4.97 -6.63 5.20
C ASP A 43 -4.02 -5.55 4.69
N ALA A 44 -3.47 -5.73 3.49
CA ALA A 44 -2.67 -4.72 2.82
C ALA A 44 -3.48 -3.43 2.55
N GLU A 45 -4.77 -3.54 2.21
CA GLU A 45 -5.66 -2.37 2.09
C GLU A 45 -5.78 -1.62 3.40
N LYS A 46 -6.04 -2.32 4.51
CA LYS A 46 -6.13 -1.70 5.85
C LYS A 46 -4.85 -0.97 6.21
N VAL A 47 -3.69 -1.63 6.06
CA VAL A 47 -2.38 -1.04 6.34
C VAL A 47 -2.13 0.21 5.48
N LEU A 48 -2.48 0.17 4.20
CA LEU A 48 -2.35 1.33 3.31
C LEU A 48 -3.28 2.47 3.69
N ALA A 49 -4.52 2.17 4.07
CA ALA A 49 -5.51 3.16 4.50
C ALA A 49 -5.05 3.86 5.79
N GLU A 50 -4.62 3.09 6.79
CA GLU A 50 -4.07 3.62 8.04
C GLU A 50 -2.83 4.49 7.79
N ALA A 51 -1.92 4.04 6.94
CA ALA A 51 -0.71 4.80 6.63
C ALA A 51 -0.99 6.09 5.86
N LEU A 52 -1.99 6.10 4.97
CA LEU A 52 -2.45 7.30 4.29
C LEU A 52 -3.11 8.30 5.25
N ALA A 53 -3.82 7.81 6.28
CA ALA A 53 -4.40 8.66 7.32
C ALA A 53 -3.33 9.26 8.25
N LYS A 54 -2.29 8.48 8.61
CA LYS A 54 -1.19 8.95 9.49
C LYS A 54 -0.30 10.02 8.84
N LYS A 55 -0.05 9.97 7.53
CA LYS A 55 0.80 10.94 6.81
C LYS A 55 0.18 12.35 6.64
N LYS A 56 -1.03 12.58 7.14
CA LYS A 56 -1.76 13.86 7.02
C LYS A 56 -1.62 14.77 8.26
N LYS A 57 -0.95 14.31 9.32
CA LYS A 57 -0.48 15.11 10.46
C LYS A 57 0.99 15.45 10.24
#